data_AF-W4LGX0-F1
#
_entry.id   AF-W4LGX0-F1
#
_cell.length_a   1.000
_cell.length_b   1.000
_cell.length_c   1.000
_cell.angle_alpha   90.00
_cell.angle_beta   90.00
_cell.angle_gamma   90.00
#
_symmetry.space_group_name_H-M   'P 1'
#
loop_
_entity.id
_entity.type
_entity.pdbx_description
1 polymer ?
#
loop_
_entity_poly.entity_id
_entity_poly.type
_entity_poly.pdbx_seq_one_letter_code
_entity_poly.pdbx_strand_id
1 'polypeptide(L)'
;MPIIDHADVSWAPTMERVRERYLVSPAQGAVSLTIKEVEIGPGWEDRLHTHPVDVSIQVMAGAIQALVGEEVRTVRAGTTLLIPPGV
;
A
#
# COMPACT_ATOMS: atom_id res chain seq x y z
N MET A 1 -7.98 -21.48 7.53
CA MET A 1 -7.67 -20.12 8.03
C MET A 1 -6.16 -20.02 8.20
N PRO A 2 -5.43 -19.42 7.24
CA PRO A 2 -3.98 -19.29 7.35
C PRO A 2 -3.61 -18.14 8.32
N ILE A 3 -2.58 -18.36 9.14
CA ILE A 3 -1.82 -17.28 9.77
C ILE A 3 -0.64 -17.02 8.85
N ILE A 4 -0.42 -15.76 8.45
CA ILE A 4 0.58 -15.39 7.46
C ILE A 4 1.68 -14.65 8.19
N ASP A 5 2.84 -15.29 8.35
CA ASP A 5 4.04 -14.58 8.75
C ASP A 5 4.56 -13.81 7.52
N HIS A 6 4.71 -12.50 7.67
CA HIS A 6 5.20 -11.67 6.59
C HIS A 6 6.63 -12.09 6.20
N ALA A 7 7.44 -12.61 7.11
CA ALA A 7 8.80 -13.05 6.81
C ALA A 7 8.85 -14.19 5.78
N ASP A 8 7.80 -15.00 5.68
CA ASP A 8 7.71 -16.14 4.78
C ASP A 8 7.21 -15.77 3.38
N VAL A 9 6.71 -14.54 3.19
CA VAL A 9 6.20 -14.07 1.90
C VAL A 9 7.30 -13.33 1.14
N SER A 10 7.71 -13.91 0.02
CA SER A 10 8.73 -13.32 -0.86
C SER A 10 8.27 -12.01 -1.49
N TRP A 11 9.20 -11.06 -1.59
CA TRP A 11 9.01 -9.83 -2.35
C TRP A 11 9.04 -10.11 -3.84
N ALA A 12 8.18 -9.42 -4.60
CA ALA A 12 8.36 -9.32 -6.04
C ALA A 12 9.68 -8.56 -6.35
N PRO A 13 10.27 -8.78 -7.54
CA PRO A 13 11.42 -7.99 -7.99
C PRO A 13 11.15 -6.49 -7.89
N THR A 14 12.14 -5.73 -7.44
CA THR A 14 12.03 -4.27 -7.32
C THR A 14 11.96 -3.62 -8.70
N MET A 15 11.00 -2.73 -8.89
CA MET A 15 10.78 -1.95 -10.09
C MET A 15 10.84 -0.47 -9.70
N GLU A 16 11.75 0.29 -10.29
CA GLU A 16 11.84 1.76 -10.11
C GLU A 16 11.92 2.24 -8.65
N ARG A 17 12.48 1.44 -7.73
CA ARG A 17 12.57 1.69 -6.26
C ARG A 17 11.32 1.33 -5.46
N VAL A 18 10.33 0.69 -6.08
CA VAL A 18 9.20 0.08 -5.37
C VAL A 18 9.30 -1.43 -5.44
N ARG A 19 8.98 -2.09 -4.34
CA ARG A 19 8.70 -3.52 -4.31
C ARG A 19 7.46 -3.77 -3.49
N GLU A 20 6.73 -4.80 -3.87
CA GLU A 20 5.51 -5.20 -3.17
C GLU A 20 5.45 -6.72 -2.98
N ARG A 21 4.64 -7.12 -2.00
CA ARG A 21 4.24 -8.51 -1.80
C ARG A 21 2.78 -8.57 -1.40
N TYR A 22 2.08 -9.56 -1.92
CA TYR A 22 0.69 -9.83 -1.56
C TYR A 22 0.65 -10.74 -0.34
N LEU A 23 0.13 -10.22 0.76
CA LEU A 23 -0.06 -10.96 2.00
C LEU A 23 -1.42 -11.66 1.98
N VAL A 24 -2.47 -10.96 1.56
CA VAL A 24 -3.82 -11.51 1.36
C VAL A 24 -4.27 -11.20 -0.05
N SER A 25 -4.74 -12.21 -0.79
CA SER A 25 -5.21 -12.09 -2.17
C SER A 25 -6.16 -13.25 -2.54
N PRO A 26 -6.77 -13.23 -3.74
CA PRO A 26 -7.57 -14.36 -4.24
C PRO A 26 -6.79 -15.68 -4.34
N ALA A 27 -5.45 -15.65 -4.45
CA ALA A 27 -4.64 -16.85 -4.48
C ALA A 27 -4.72 -17.66 -3.17
N GLN A 28 -5.06 -17.01 -2.05
CA GLN A 28 -5.31 -17.65 -0.76
C GLN A 28 -6.82 -17.86 -0.48
N GLY A 29 -7.68 -17.62 -1.47
CA GLY A 29 -9.14 -17.74 -1.33
C GLY A 29 -9.84 -16.50 -0.77
N ALA A 30 -9.16 -15.36 -0.65
CA ALA A 30 -9.81 -14.12 -0.22
C ALA A 30 -10.71 -13.56 -1.35
N VAL A 31 -11.94 -13.16 -1.00
CA VAL A 31 -12.95 -12.70 -1.98
C VAL A 31 -13.26 -11.22 -1.91
N SER A 32 -12.98 -10.57 -0.78
CA SER A 32 -13.37 -9.18 -0.51
C SER A 32 -12.23 -8.30 -0.03
N LEU A 33 -11.09 -8.90 0.30
CA LEU A 33 -9.95 -8.21 0.90
C LEU A 33 -8.67 -8.60 0.18
N THR A 34 -7.86 -7.59 -0.12
CA THR A 34 -6.48 -7.75 -0.55
C THR A 34 -5.61 -6.92 0.37
N ILE A 35 -4.54 -7.52 0.91
CA ILE A 35 -3.53 -6.83 1.69
C ILE A 35 -2.22 -7.01 0.96
N LYS A 36 -1.58 -5.90 0.61
CA LYS A 36 -0.23 -5.88 0.11
C LYS A 36 0.65 -5.05 1.03
N GLU A 37 1.89 -5.48 1.16
CA GLU A 37 2.94 -4.67 1.76
C GLU A 37 3.77 -4.07 0.65
N VAL A 38 4.06 -2.78 0.76
CA VAL A 38 4.77 -2.00 -0.24
C VAL A 38 5.93 -1.30 0.44
N GLU A 39 7.12 -1.44 -0.13
CA GLU A 39 8.28 -0.63 0.23
C GLU A 39 8.59 0.35 -0.90
N ILE A 40 8.67 1.62 -0.54
CA ILE A 40 8.91 2.73 -1.46
C ILE A 40 10.25 3.35 -1.10
N GLY A 41 11.19 3.32 -2.05
CA GLY A 41 12.48 3.99 -1.91
C GLY A 41 12.40 5.50 -2.11
N PRO A 42 13.32 6.29 -1.52
CA PRO A 42 13.32 7.74 -1.69
C PRO A 42 13.41 8.17 -3.16
N GLY A 43 12.63 9.21 -3.50
CA GLY A 43 12.56 9.81 -4.84
C GLY A 43 11.68 9.06 -5.83
N TRP A 44 10.95 8.02 -5.40
CA TRP A 44 9.89 7.43 -6.21
C TRP A 44 8.57 8.21 -6.04
N GLU A 45 7.82 8.30 -7.13
CA GLU A 45 6.50 8.93 -7.19
C GLU A 45 5.56 8.05 -8.00
N ASP A 46 4.28 7.98 -7.60
CA ASP A 46 3.23 7.35 -8.40
C ASP A 46 2.50 8.40 -9.25
N ARG A 47 1.80 7.94 -10.30
CA ARG A 47 0.87 8.79 -11.04
C ARG A 47 -0.38 9.02 -10.21
N LEU A 48 -0.92 10.24 -10.25
CA LEU A 48 -2.21 10.51 -9.64
C LEU A 48 -3.33 9.74 -10.36
N HIS A 49 -4.13 8.98 -9.60
CA HIS A 49 -5.24 8.17 -10.10
C HIS A 49 -6.25 7.88 -8.99
N THR A 50 -7.41 7.34 -9.37
CA THR A 50 -8.52 6.98 -8.47
C THR A 50 -8.91 5.51 -8.63
N HIS A 51 -9.52 4.91 -7.60
CA HIS A 51 -10.07 3.55 -7.67
C HIS A 51 -11.60 3.53 -7.48
N PRO A 52 -12.31 2.54 -8.05
CA PRO A 52 -13.75 2.36 -7.83
C PRO A 52 -14.10 1.72 -6.47
N VAL A 53 -13.09 1.39 -5.66
CA VAL A 53 -13.20 0.78 -4.34
C VAL A 53 -12.38 1.59 -3.34
N ASP A 54 -12.65 1.43 -2.06
CA ASP A 54 -11.84 2.04 -1.02
C ASP A 54 -10.43 1.43 -0.98
N VAL A 55 -9.46 2.25 -0.59
CA VAL A 55 -8.09 1.85 -0.29
C VAL A 55 -7.73 2.37 1.09
N SER A 56 -7.15 1.51 1.92
CA SER A 56 -6.52 1.92 3.18
C SER A 56 -5.02 1.68 3.11
N ILE A 57 -4.25 2.70 3.45
CA ILE A 57 -2.79 2.64 3.50
C ILE A 57 -2.34 2.90 4.93
N GLN A 58 -1.70 1.92 5.55
CA GLN A 58 -1.08 2.07 6.86
C GLN A 58 0.41 2.32 6.67
N VAL A 59 0.89 3.47 7.15
CA VAL A 59 2.33 3.77 7.11
C VAL A 59 2.96 3.06 8.31
N MET A 60 3.69 1.98 8.04
CA MET A 60 4.31 1.15 9.08
C MET A 60 5.67 1.71 9.54
N ALA A 61 6.45 2.27 8.61
CA ALA A 61 7.76 2.85 8.87
C ALA A 61 8.04 4.03 7.92
N GLY A 62 8.94 4.92 8.31
CA GLY A 62 9.33 6.06 7.48
C GLY A 62 8.22 7.08 7.29
N ALA A 63 8.18 7.67 6.09
CA ALA A 63 7.18 8.68 5.71
C ALA A 63 6.99 8.70 4.19
N ILE A 64 5.80 9.10 3.76
CA ILE A 64 5.45 9.39 2.36
C ILE A 64 4.86 10.79 2.25
N GLN A 65 4.87 11.34 1.04
CA GLN A 65 4.05 12.49 0.69
C GLN A 65 2.77 12.01 0.00
N ALA A 66 1.62 12.51 0.43
CA ALA A 66 0.33 12.20 -0.16
C ALA A 66 -0.38 13.49 -0.56
N LEU A 67 -0.96 13.52 -1.76
CA LEU A 67 -1.86 14.58 -2.18
C LEU A 67 -3.23 14.34 -1.53
N VAL A 68 -3.68 15.27 -0.68
CA VAL A 68 -4.97 15.22 0.01
C VAL A 68 -5.75 16.47 -0.38
N GLY A 69 -6.71 16.30 -1.29
CA GLY A 69 -7.34 17.44 -1.97
C GLY A 69 -6.31 18.14 -2.86
N GLU A 70 -6.03 19.41 -2.59
CA GLU A 70 -5.03 20.21 -3.32
C GLU A 70 -3.69 20.33 -2.58
N GLU A 71 -3.56 19.72 -1.39
CA GLU A 71 -2.39 19.86 -0.53
C GLU A 71 -1.52 18.61 -0.51
N VAL A 72 -0.20 18.78 -0.64
CA VAL A 72 0.76 17.72 -0.36
C VAL A 72 1.03 17.66 1.14
N ARG A 73 0.68 16.55 1.78
CA ARG A 73 0.88 16.32 3.21
C ARG A 73 1.90 15.21 3.44
N THR A 74 2.77 15.41 4.43
CA THR A 74 3.68 14.34 4.89
C THR A 74 2.92 13.42 5.84
N VAL A 75 2.81 12.14 5.48
CA VAL A 75 2.24 11.10 6.34
C VAL A 75 3.36 10.23 6.89
N ARG A 76 3.38 10.03 8.21
CA ARG A 76 4.44 9.30 8.93
C ARG A 76 3.93 7.99 9.50
N ALA A 77 4.89 7.13 9.86
CA ALA A 77 4.64 5.89 10.57
C ALA A 77 3.65 6.04 11.73
N GLY A 78 2.74 5.06 11.89
CA GLY A 78 1.66 5.09 12.87
C GLY A 78 0.40 5.82 12.41
N THR A 79 0.33 6.23 11.14
CA THR A 79 -0.86 6.85 10.54
C THR A 79 -1.52 5.92 9.53
N THR A 80 -2.83 6.01 9.42
CA THR A 80 -3.63 5.35 8.39
C THR A 80 -4.28 6.39 7.47
N LEU A 81 -4.13 6.23 6.16
CA LEU A 81 -4.95 6.91 5.18
C LEU A 81 -6.15 6.02 4.85
N LEU A 82 -7.33 6.63 4.81
CA LEU A 82 -8.51 6.08 4.17
C LEU A 82 -8.76 6.88 2.90
N ILE A 83 -8.82 6.19 1.77
CA ILE A 83 -9.07 6.76 0.45
C ILE A 83 -10.40 6.14 -0.02
N PRO A 84 -11.52 6.88 0.06
CA PRO A 84 -12.81 6.41 -0.44
C PRO A 84 -12.80 6.18 -1.95
N PRO A 85 -13.78 5.43 -2.50
CA PRO A 85 -13.93 5.28 -3.94
C PRO A 85 -14.02 6.64 -4.66
N GLY A 86 -13.29 6.77 -5.77
CA GLY A 86 -13.32 7.96 -6.64
C GLY A 86 -12.54 9.17 -6.14
N VAL A 87 -11.81 9.05 -5.03
CA VAL A 87 -10.86 10.06 -4.52
C VAL A 87 -9.48 9.86 -5.12
#